data_AF-A0A7S0QC85-F1
#
_entry.id   AF-A0A7S0QC85-F1
#
_cell.length_a   1.000
_cell.length_b   1.000
_cell.length_c   1.000
_cell.angle_alpha   90.00
_cell.angle_beta   90.00
_cell.angle_gamma   90.00
#
_symmetry.space_group_name_H-M   'P 1'
#
loop_
_entity.id
_entity.type
_entity.pdbx_description
1 polymer ?
#
loop_
_entity_poly.entity_id
_entity_poly.type
_entity_poly.pdbx_seq_one_letter_code
_entity_poly.pdbx_strand_id
1 'polypeptide(L)'
;MQDWHVDYFDPVTRRAPERTQGTLDYLELMSNVIRMHFSLALANVDRIEMASFVLNDVRFWARNHIHYTPGFSLAVDFMSRQTFEHLAMEMHSVMLHIAAFEKLCPSQPTDLAEAGSDECEMTFADLGGNGLFQGRKQQYSFLEALDCAGDVNQFGTWSHDKDPSVRLQFGRGQTHLKFDPSLQEPKGEPTDLRVKPSPTEQIVAVQRGFVAARAR
;
A
#
# COMPACT_ATOMS: atom_id res chain seq x y z
N MET A 1 -34.31 -5.50 34.42
CA MET A 1 -34.04 -5.79 32.99
C MET A 1 -34.85 -4.79 32.20
N GLN A 2 -34.20 -3.79 31.63
CA GLN A 2 -34.84 -2.78 30.81
C GLN A 2 -34.61 -3.17 29.35
N ASP A 3 -35.71 -3.34 28.62
CA ASP A 3 -35.73 -3.66 27.19
C ASP A 3 -35.10 -2.52 26.38
N TRP A 4 -34.00 -2.84 25.68
CA TRP A 4 -33.38 -1.98 24.68
C TRP A 4 -33.97 -2.28 23.31
N HIS A 5 -35.26 -2.00 23.13
CA HIS A 5 -35.86 -1.87 21.81
C HIS A 5 -36.06 -0.38 21.53
N VAL A 6 -35.03 0.25 20.97
CA VAL A 6 -35.15 1.58 20.36
C VAL A 6 -35.34 1.37 18.87
N ASP A 7 -36.59 1.53 18.42
CA ASP A 7 -36.96 1.57 17.01
C ASP A 7 -36.27 2.78 16.34
N TYR A 8 -35.17 2.53 15.63
CA TYR A 8 -34.36 3.55 14.96
C TYR A 8 -34.85 3.95 13.56
N PHE A 9 -36.10 3.69 13.22
CA PHE A 9 -36.66 4.04 11.91
C PHE A 9 -37.91 4.89 12.05
N ASP A 10 -37.71 6.16 12.38
CA ASP A 10 -38.70 7.21 12.12
C ASP A 10 -38.60 7.62 10.63
N PRO A 11 -39.62 7.35 9.79
CA PRO A 11 -39.60 7.71 8.37
C PRO A 11 -39.80 9.22 8.12
N VAL A 12 -40.08 10.03 9.15
CA VAL A 12 -40.35 11.47 9.03
C VAL A 12 -39.08 12.31 9.19
N THR A 13 -38.07 11.82 9.89
CA THR A 13 -36.74 12.43 9.92
C THR A 13 -35.85 11.84 8.82
N ARG A 14 -36.09 12.19 7.55
CA ARG A 14 -35.01 12.10 6.56
C ARG A 14 -33.91 13.06 7.04
N ARG A 15 -32.93 12.53 7.78
CA ARG A 15 -31.65 13.21 8.00
C ARG A 15 -31.22 13.71 6.63
N ALA A 16 -30.92 15.01 6.52
CA ALA A 16 -30.30 15.53 5.31
C ALA A 16 -29.17 14.55 4.91
N PRO A 17 -29.02 14.20 3.63
CA PRO A 17 -28.02 13.22 3.21
C PRO A 17 -26.70 13.56 3.89
N GLU A 18 -26.16 12.62 4.67
CA GLU A 18 -24.87 12.82 5.32
C GLU A 18 -23.88 13.24 4.23
N ARG A 19 -23.16 14.34 4.46
CA ARG A 19 -22.16 14.83 3.52
C ARG A 19 -20.98 13.86 3.55
N THR A 20 -21.08 12.76 2.82
CA THR A 20 -20.09 11.69 2.76
C THR A 20 -19.04 11.89 1.65
N GLN A 21 -19.14 12.97 0.87
CA GLN A 21 -18.25 13.23 -0.27
C GLN A 21 -16.77 13.20 0.13
N GLY A 22 -16.39 13.89 1.22
CA GLY A 22 -14.99 13.88 1.69
C GLY A 22 -14.50 12.49 2.10
N THR A 23 -15.37 11.63 2.61
CA THR A 23 -15.04 10.22 2.89
C THR A 23 -14.83 9.44 1.60
N LEU A 24 -15.68 9.65 0.60
CA LEU A 24 -15.54 9.00 -0.71
C LEU A 24 -14.26 9.44 -1.41
N ASP A 25 -13.95 10.73 -1.40
CA ASP A 25 -12.72 11.29 -1.98
C ASP A 25 -11.48 10.70 -1.30
N TYR A 26 -11.49 10.61 0.04
CA TYR A 26 -10.42 10.00 0.80
C TYR A 26 -10.25 8.50 0.50
N LEU A 27 -11.35 7.74 0.44
CA LEU A 27 -11.31 6.31 0.12
C LEU A 27 -10.79 6.07 -1.31
N GLU A 28 -11.12 6.94 -2.25
CA GLU A 28 -10.60 6.86 -3.61
C GLU A 28 -9.10 7.15 -3.66
N LEU A 29 -8.64 8.19 -2.95
CA LEU A 29 -7.22 8.48 -2.82
C LEU A 29 -6.45 7.28 -2.25
N MET A 30 -6.96 6.67 -1.18
CA MET A 30 -6.35 5.47 -0.58
C MET A 30 -6.39 4.27 -1.53
N SER A 31 -7.50 4.08 -2.25
CA SER A 31 -7.63 3.02 -3.27
C SER A 31 -6.58 3.18 -4.37
N ASN A 32 -6.35 4.41 -4.87
CA ASN A 32 -5.32 4.67 -5.87
C ASN A 32 -3.92 4.36 -5.33
N VAL A 33 -3.60 4.74 -4.09
CA VAL A 33 -2.30 4.43 -3.47
C VAL A 33 -2.09 2.91 -3.37
N ILE A 34 -3.07 2.17 -2.88
CA ILE A 34 -2.99 0.71 -2.74
C ILE A 34 -2.83 0.03 -4.11
N ARG A 35 -3.68 0.39 -5.08
CA ARG A 35 -3.63 -0.21 -6.42
C ARG A 35 -2.33 0.10 -7.14
N MET A 36 -1.82 1.32 -6.99
CA MET A 36 -0.56 1.73 -7.60
C MET A 36 0.64 0.90 -7.13
N HIS A 37 0.63 0.35 -5.91
CA HIS A 37 1.69 -0.54 -5.43
C HIS A 37 1.39 -2.01 -5.76
N PHE A 38 0.19 -2.47 -5.40
CA PHE A 38 -0.09 -3.92 -5.31
C PHE A 38 -0.93 -4.50 -6.45
N SER A 39 -1.51 -3.67 -7.32
CA SER A 39 -2.26 -4.20 -8.47
C SER A 39 -1.33 -5.00 -9.38
N LEU A 40 -1.75 -6.18 -9.82
CA LEU A 40 -1.02 -6.93 -10.85
C LEU A 40 -1.52 -6.59 -12.26
N ALA A 41 -2.68 -5.96 -12.37
CA ALA A 41 -3.31 -5.60 -13.64
C ALA A 41 -2.90 -4.19 -14.13
N LEU A 42 -2.35 -3.35 -13.26
CA LEU A 42 -2.06 -1.95 -13.57
C LEU A 42 -0.71 -1.75 -14.25
N ALA A 43 -0.70 -1.12 -15.43
CA ALA A 43 0.51 -0.80 -16.17
C ALA A 43 1.32 0.32 -15.50
N ASN A 44 2.62 0.37 -15.80
CA ASN A 44 3.52 1.41 -15.29
C ASN A 44 3.08 2.83 -15.65
N VAL A 45 2.50 3.03 -16.85
CA VAL A 45 1.99 4.35 -17.27
C VAL A 45 0.80 4.81 -16.42
N ASP A 46 -0.11 3.90 -16.08
CA ASP A 46 -1.29 4.19 -15.27
C ASP A 46 -0.91 4.44 -13.81
N ARG A 47 0.14 3.75 -13.32
CA ARG A 47 0.73 4.02 -12.00
C ARG A 47 1.28 5.44 -11.91
N ILE A 48 1.97 5.92 -12.95
CA ILE A 48 2.47 7.31 -13.00
C ILE A 48 1.31 8.30 -13.00
N GLU A 49 0.25 8.03 -13.76
CA GLU A 49 -0.95 8.87 -13.77
C GLU A 49 -1.63 8.93 -12.40
N MET A 50 -1.80 7.78 -11.73
CA MET A 50 -2.32 7.70 -10.37
C MET A 50 -1.43 8.42 -9.36
N ALA A 51 -0.11 8.25 -9.44
CA ALA A 51 0.85 8.95 -8.58
C ALA A 51 0.72 10.47 -8.74
N SER A 52 0.63 10.94 -9.98
CA SER A 52 0.44 12.37 -10.28
C SER A 52 -0.91 12.88 -9.77
N PHE A 53 -1.97 12.10 -9.95
CA PHE A 53 -3.29 12.43 -9.40
C PHE A 53 -3.23 12.60 -7.88
N VAL A 54 -2.76 11.59 -7.14
CA VAL A 54 -2.67 11.62 -5.67
C VAL A 54 -1.78 12.76 -5.20
N LEU A 55 -0.61 12.96 -5.82
CA LEU A 55 0.30 14.03 -5.47
C LEU A 55 -0.37 15.41 -5.59
N ASN A 56 -1.09 15.65 -6.68
CA ASN A 56 -1.70 16.95 -6.93
C ASN A 56 -2.95 17.16 -6.09
N ASP A 57 -3.75 16.12 -5.87
CA ASP A 57 -4.91 16.15 -4.97
C ASP A 57 -4.47 16.48 -3.53
N VAL A 58 -3.45 15.77 -3.03
CA VAL A 58 -2.82 16.09 -1.74
C VAL A 58 -2.24 17.50 -1.72
N ARG A 59 -1.63 17.99 -2.81
CA ARG A 59 -1.13 19.36 -2.84
C ARG A 59 -2.25 20.38 -2.80
N PHE A 60 -3.35 20.18 -3.51
CA PHE A 60 -4.49 21.09 -3.45
C PHE A 60 -5.13 21.06 -2.06
N TRP A 61 -5.25 19.88 -1.44
CA TRP A 61 -5.82 19.75 -0.11
C TRP A 61 -4.87 20.26 0.99
N ALA A 62 -3.62 19.82 1.01
CA ALA A 62 -2.61 20.22 1.98
C ALA A 62 -2.29 21.71 1.94
N ARG A 63 -2.18 22.28 0.73
CA ARG A 63 -1.89 23.70 0.56
C ARG A 63 -3.07 24.56 0.99
N ASN A 64 -4.31 24.12 0.83
CA ASN A 64 -5.49 24.91 1.21
C ASN A 64 -5.95 24.67 2.66
N HIS A 65 -5.89 23.43 3.15
CA HIS A 65 -6.36 23.08 4.49
C HIS A 65 -5.23 22.93 5.52
N ILE A 66 -4.20 22.14 5.27
CA ILE A 66 -3.25 21.76 6.33
C ILE A 66 -2.33 22.90 6.73
N HIS A 67 -1.85 23.69 5.76
CA HIS A 67 -0.95 24.80 6.05
C HIS A 67 -1.66 26.03 6.63
N TYR A 68 -2.95 26.20 6.34
CA TYR A 68 -3.70 27.41 6.72
C TYR A 68 -4.76 27.20 7.80
N THR A 69 -5.05 25.95 8.21
CA THR A 69 -5.96 25.67 9.32
C THR A 69 -5.21 25.80 10.64
N PRO A 70 -5.48 26.83 11.47
CA PRO A 70 -4.86 26.95 12.78
C PRO A 70 -5.33 25.81 13.68
N GLY A 71 -4.39 25.11 14.32
CA GLY A 71 -4.71 24.02 15.25
C GLY A 71 -4.72 22.62 14.63
N PHE A 72 -4.26 22.45 13.39
CA PHE A 72 -4.12 21.13 12.77
C PHE A 72 -3.20 20.24 13.63
N SER A 73 -3.78 19.24 14.28
CA SER A 73 -3.08 18.38 15.23
C SER A 73 -3.74 17.01 15.32
N LEU A 74 -2.96 15.98 15.62
CA LEU A 74 -3.47 14.62 15.79
C LEU A 74 -4.52 14.47 16.90
N ALA A 75 -4.64 15.45 17.79
CA ALA A 75 -5.68 15.45 18.83
C ALA A 75 -7.08 15.77 18.27
N VAL A 76 -7.13 16.44 17.10
CA VAL A 76 -8.38 16.95 16.49
C VAL A 76 -8.58 16.38 15.10
N ASP A 77 -7.49 16.03 14.41
CA ASP A 77 -7.46 15.55 13.03
C ASP A 77 -7.02 14.08 12.95
N PHE A 78 -7.60 13.36 11.98
CA PHE A 78 -7.33 11.94 11.76
C PHE A 78 -5.88 11.65 11.26
N MET A 79 -5.25 12.61 10.57
CA MET A 79 -3.90 12.46 10.02
C MET A 79 -2.99 13.62 10.41
N SER A 80 -1.72 13.32 10.64
CA SER A 80 -0.71 14.34 10.94
C SER A 80 -0.27 15.06 9.67
N ARG A 81 0.25 16.28 9.79
CA ARG A 81 0.91 16.98 8.67
C ARG A 81 2.03 16.14 8.05
N GLN A 82 2.78 15.41 8.88
CA GLN A 82 3.86 14.52 8.44
C GLN A 82 3.35 13.43 7.48
N THR A 83 2.16 12.88 7.74
CA THR A 83 1.55 11.86 6.87
C THR A 83 1.36 12.37 5.44
N PHE A 84 0.92 13.62 5.27
CA PHE A 84 0.74 14.23 3.96
C PHE A 84 2.06 14.54 3.26
N GLU A 85 3.05 15.02 4.00
CA GLU A 85 4.38 15.28 3.46
C GLU A 85 5.05 13.96 3.01
N HIS A 86 4.91 12.89 3.80
CA HIS A 86 5.37 11.55 3.44
C HIS A 86 4.64 11.01 2.20
N LEU A 87 3.32 11.12 2.15
CA LEU A 87 2.55 10.67 0.98
C LEU A 87 2.96 11.42 -0.29
N ALA A 88 3.16 12.73 -0.21
CA ALA A 88 3.63 13.52 -1.35
C ALA A 88 5.04 13.09 -1.81
N MET A 89 5.96 12.83 -0.88
CA MET A 89 7.28 12.27 -1.20
C MET A 89 7.19 10.89 -1.83
N GLU A 90 6.29 10.04 -1.32
CA GLU A 90 6.08 8.69 -1.85
C GLU A 90 5.61 8.72 -3.31
N MET A 91 4.68 9.61 -3.66
CA MET A 91 4.25 9.72 -5.06
C MET A 91 5.40 10.13 -6.01
N HIS A 92 6.31 11.01 -5.54
CA HIS A 92 7.54 11.31 -6.29
C HIS A 92 8.46 10.09 -6.38
N SER A 93 8.63 9.37 -5.28
CA SER A 93 9.43 8.15 -5.21
C SER A 93 8.95 7.13 -6.24
N VAL A 94 7.65 6.84 -6.30
CA VAL A 94 7.05 5.90 -7.26
C VAL A 94 7.36 6.28 -8.71
N MET A 95 7.12 7.54 -9.09
CA MET A 95 7.40 8.00 -10.46
C MET A 95 8.89 7.88 -10.81
N LEU A 96 9.77 8.28 -9.88
CA LEU A 96 11.22 8.16 -10.05
C LEU A 96 11.69 6.71 -10.09
N HIS A 97 11.06 5.82 -9.31
CA HIS A 97 11.37 4.40 -9.26
C HIS A 97 11.07 3.74 -10.61
N ILE A 98 9.90 4.03 -11.19
CA ILE A 98 9.53 3.55 -12.53
C ILE A 98 10.53 4.05 -13.59
N ALA A 99 10.87 5.34 -13.57
CA ALA A 99 11.84 5.92 -14.50
C ALA A 99 13.26 5.37 -14.29
N ALA A 100 13.65 5.07 -13.05
CA ALA A 100 14.94 4.46 -12.73
C ALA A 100 15.01 3.02 -13.25
N PHE A 101 13.95 2.23 -13.12
CA PHE A 101 13.90 0.87 -13.66
C PHE A 101 13.97 0.85 -15.19
N GLU A 102 13.36 1.82 -15.87
CA GLU A 102 13.54 2.00 -17.32
C GLU A 102 15.02 2.18 -17.69
N LYS A 103 15.74 3.01 -16.94
CA LYS A 103 17.13 3.38 -17.27
C LYS A 103 18.16 2.36 -16.80
N LEU A 104 17.98 1.78 -15.61
CA LEU A 104 19.00 1.00 -14.91
C LEU A 104 18.73 -0.51 -14.99
N CYS A 105 17.46 -0.92 -15.01
CA CYS A 105 17.05 -2.32 -14.94
C CYS A 105 15.95 -2.66 -15.99
N PRO A 106 16.16 -2.39 -17.29
CA PRO A 106 15.09 -2.47 -18.30
C PRO A 106 14.51 -3.87 -18.49
N SER A 107 15.28 -4.93 -18.17
CA SER A 107 14.83 -6.32 -18.25
C SER A 107 14.05 -6.79 -17.02
N GLN A 108 14.09 -6.02 -15.92
CA GLN A 108 13.44 -6.39 -14.67
C GLN A 108 12.02 -5.79 -14.59
N PRO A 109 11.04 -6.52 -14.02
CA PRO A 109 9.74 -5.95 -13.74
C PRO A 109 9.91 -4.80 -12.75
N THR A 110 9.12 -3.73 -12.91
CA THR A 110 9.07 -2.69 -11.88
C THR A 110 8.28 -3.27 -10.71
N ASP A 111 8.94 -3.48 -9.58
CA ASP A 111 8.30 -4.08 -8.42
C ASP A 111 8.09 -3.04 -7.31
N LEU A 112 6.98 -2.32 -7.39
CA LEU A 112 6.63 -1.32 -6.39
C LEU A 112 6.10 -1.93 -5.10
N ALA A 113 5.61 -3.17 -5.12
CA ALA A 113 5.16 -3.85 -3.90
C ALA A 113 6.33 -4.09 -2.94
N GLU A 114 7.51 -4.34 -3.50
CA GLU A 114 8.76 -4.60 -2.78
C GLU A 114 9.52 -3.31 -2.40
N ALA A 115 9.04 -2.13 -2.83
CA ALA A 115 9.68 -0.84 -2.54
C ALA A 115 9.43 -0.34 -1.10
N GLY A 116 8.58 -1.03 -0.33
CA GLY A 116 8.17 -0.69 1.03
C GLY A 116 8.97 -1.40 2.14
N SER A 117 8.46 -1.29 3.37
CA SER A 117 9.02 -1.98 4.54
C SER A 117 8.47 -3.38 4.75
N ASP A 118 7.53 -3.84 3.92
CA ASP A 118 6.88 -5.16 4.02
C ASP A 118 7.93 -6.28 4.06
N GLU A 119 9.01 -6.18 3.28
CA GLU A 119 10.11 -7.15 3.31
C GLU A 119 10.86 -7.20 4.64
N CYS A 120 11.00 -6.05 5.31
CA CYS A 120 11.54 -6.00 6.67
C CYS A 120 10.57 -6.63 7.67
N GLU A 121 9.27 -6.38 7.52
CA GLU A 121 8.24 -6.99 8.37
C GLU A 121 8.16 -8.51 8.19
N MET A 122 8.26 -9.00 6.95
CA MET A 122 8.37 -10.42 6.64
C MET A 122 9.63 -11.01 7.26
N THR A 123 10.77 -10.33 7.13
CA THR A 123 12.03 -10.77 7.75
C THR A 123 11.90 -10.84 9.27
N PHE A 124 11.26 -9.87 9.91
CA PHE A 124 11.02 -9.90 11.36
C PHE A 124 10.02 -10.99 11.76
N ALA A 125 8.99 -11.24 10.95
CA ALA A 125 8.05 -12.33 11.16
C ALA A 125 8.75 -13.69 11.04
N ASP A 126 9.65 -13.85 10.08
CA ASP A 126 10.43 -15.07 9.88
C ASP A 126 11.47 -15.26 11.00
N LEU A 127 12.09 -14.19 11.49
CA LEU A 127 12.93 -14.24 12.70
C LEU A 127 12.11 -14.67 13.93
N GLY A 128 10.90 -14.11 14.12
CA GLY A 128 9.99 -14.55 15.18
C GLY A 128 9.51 -16.00 15.01
N GLY A 129 9.30 -16.43 13.77
CA GLY A 129 8.99 -17.81 13.40
C GLY A 129 10.12 -18.77 13.74
N ASN A 130 11.36 -18.42 13.38
CA ASN A 130 12.57 -19.16 13.76
C ASN A 130 12.71 -19.21 15.29
N GLY A 131 12.45 -18.09 15.97
CA GLY A 131 12.43 -18.02 17.43
C GLY A 131 11.40 -18.92 18.09
N LEU A 132 10.25 -19.17 17.46
CA LEU A 132 9.29 -20.18 17.90
C LEU A 132 9.88 -21.59 17.81
N PHE A 133 10.62 -21.92 16.74
CA PHE A 133 11.32 -23.20 16.61
C PHE A 133 12.46 -23.36 17.62
N GLN A 134 13.20 -22.29 17.91
CA GLN A 134 14.36 -22.30 18.81
C GLN A 134 14.01 -22.09 20.30
N GLY A 135 12.73 -22.22 20.68
CA GLY A 135 12.31 -22.19 22.09
C GLY A 135 11.44 -21.00 22.50
N ARG A 136 10.60 -20.48 21.58
CA ARG A 136 9.66 -19.35 21.80
C ARG A 136 10.34 -18.02 22.13
N LYS A 137 11.48 -17.77 21.51
CA LYS A 137 12.13 -16.46 21.58
C LYS A 137 11.44 -15.49 20.62
N GLN A 138 10.98 -14.35 21.13
CA GLN A 138 10.37 -13.29 20.30
C GLN A 138 11.13 -11.96 20.39
N GLN A 139 12.17 -11.91 21.23
CA GLN A 139 13.01 -10.73 21.42
C GLN A 139 14.45 -11.12 21.17
N TYR A 140 15.09 -10.40 20.26
CA TYR A 140 16.47 -10.61 19.86
C TYR A 140 17.27 -9.36 20.19
N SER A 141 18.46 -9.53 20.75
CA SER A 141 19.49 -8.51 20.62
C SER A 141 19.97 -8.45 19.17
N PHE A 142 20.65 -7.35 18.81
CA PHE A 142 21.16 -7.16 17.45
C PHE A 142 22.03 -8.34 16.97
N LEU A 143 22.95 -8.83 17.81
CA LEU A 143 23.84 -9.93 17.44
C LEU A 143 23.07 -11.24 17.24
N GLU A 144 22.08 -11.51 18.09
CA GLU A 144 21.28 -12.74 17.96
C GLU A 144 20.37 -12.70 16.72
N ALA A 145 19.84 -11.53 16.37
CA ALA A 145 19.08 -11.36 15.13
C ALA A 145 19.97 -11.56 13.90
N LEU A 146 21.22 -11.07 13.96
CA LEU A 146 22.21 -11.23 12.89
C LEU A 146 22.59 -12.71 12.69
N ASP A 147 22.83 -13.44 13.79
CA ASP A 147 23.13 -14.87 13.74
C ASP A 147 21.94 -15.66 13.16
N CYS A 148 20.71 -15.33 13.57
CA CYS A 148 19.50 -15.97 13.04
C CYS A 148 19.15 -15.57 11.60
N ALA A 149 19.61 -14.43 11.09
CA ALA A 149 19.32 -13.99 9.73
C ALA A 149 19.90 -14.94 8.68
N GLY A 150 21.06 -15.57 8.97
CA GLY A 150 21.63 -16.61 8.12
C GLY A 150 20.70 -17.82 7.98
N ASP A 151 20.16 -18.30 9.10
CA ASP A 151 19.20 -19.41 9.13
C ASP A 151 17.89 -19.04 8.40
N VAL A 152 17.37 -17.84 8.61
CA VAL A 152 16.16 -17.34 7.93
C VAL A 152 16.34 -17.30 6.42
N ASN A 153 17.48 -16.80 5.93
CA ASN A 153 17.78 -16.81 4.49
C ASN A 153 17.86 -18.23 3.92
N GLN A 154 18.42 -19.17 4.69
CA GLN A 154 18.48 -20.57 4.28
C GLN A 154 17.09 -21.21 4.25
N PHE A 155 16.22 -20.91 5.23
CA PHE A 155 14.82 -21.32 5.22
C PHE A 155 14.05 -20.75 4.02
N GLY A 156 14.27 -19.48 3.68
CA GLY A 156 13.70 -18.83 2.50
C GLY A 156 14.12 -19.53 1.20
N THR A 157 15.39 -19.92 1.10
CA THR A 157 15.91 -20.68 -0.05
C THR A 157 15.21 -22.04 -0.17
N TRP A 158 15.06 -22.76 0.94
CA TRP A 158 14.36 -24.04 0.95
C TRP A 158 12.86 -23.90 0.68
N SER A 159 12.18 -22.84 1.12
CA SER A 159 10.75 -22.65 0.83
C SER A 159 10.45 -22.40 -0.66
N HIS A 160 11.44 -21.93 -1.41
CA HIS A 160 11.35 -21.70 -2.86
C HIS A 160 12.11 -22.73 -3.69
N ASP A 161 12.58 -23.82 -3.09
CA ASP A 161 13.26 -24.89 -3.81
C ASP A 161 12.32 -25.53 -4.85
N LYS A 162 12.88 -25.84 -6.03
CA LYS A 162 12.16 -26.47 -7.13
C LYS A 162 11.86 -27.93 -6.84
N ASP A 163 12.65 -28.57 -5.97
CA ASP A 163 12.41 -29.93 -5.50
C ASP A 163 11.39 -29.94 -4.35
N PRO A 164 10.18 -30.50 -4.56
CA PRO A 164 9.16 -30.57 -3.53
C PRO A 164 9.57 -31.34 -2.27
N SER A 165 10.58 -32.22 -2.37
CA SER A 165 11.08 -33.01 -1.24
C SER A 165 11.98 -32.22 -0.29
N VAL A 166 12.60 -31.14 -0.79
CA VAL A 166 13.43 -30.19 -0.03
C VAL A 166 12.58 -29.00 0.43
N ARG A 167 11.46 -28.74 -0.26
CA ARG A 167 10.62 -27.58 -0.01
C ARG A 167 10.02 -27.57 1.39
N LEU A 168 10.52 -26.69 2.25
CA LEU A 168 9.95 -26.46 3.57
C LEU A 168 8.57 -25.81 3.43
N GLN A 169 7.55 -26.53 3.88
CA GLN A 169 6.21 -25.99 4.08
C GLN A 169 6.10 -25.53 5.52
N PHE A 170 6.52 -24.30 5.80
CA PHE A 170 6.08 -23.66 7.02
C PHE A 170 4.57 -23.46 6.89
N GLY A 171 3.81 -24.10 7.78
CA GLY A 171 2.42 -23.75 7.97
C GLY A 171 2.38 -22.33 8.51
N ARG A 172 2.49 -21.32 7.63
CA ARG A 172 2.03 -19.97 7.92
C ARG A 172 0.63 -20.18 8.43
N GLY A 173 0.44 -20.00 9.74
CA GLY A 173 -0.85 -20.22 10.37
C GLY A 173 -1.84 -19.43 9.55
N GLN A 174 -2.68 -20.13 8.78
CA GLN A 174 -3.84 -19.52 8.17
C GLN A 174 -4.76 -19.24 9.36
N THR A 175 -4.47 -18.17 10.11
CA THR A 175 -5.51 -17.48 10.83
C THR A 175 -6.57 -17.20 9.78
N HIS A 176 -7.70 -17.88 9.93
CA HIS A 176 -8.85 -17.93 9.05
C HIS A 176 -9.54 -16.55 8.93
N LEU A 177 -8.79 -15.49 8.61
CA LEU A 177 -9.34 -14.38 7.87
C LEU A 177 -9.64 -14.95 6.49
N LYS A 178 -10.89 -15.44 6.33
CA LYS A 178 -11.46 -15.70 5.01
C LYS A 178 -11.45 -14.36 4.29
N PHE A 179 -10.35 -14.10 3.59
CA PHE A 179 -10.27 -12.98 2.68
C PHE A 179 -11.41 -13.17 1.69
N ASP A 180 -12.33 -12.21 1.63
CA ASP A 180 -13.43 -12.25 0.69
C ASP A 180 -12.83 -12.09 -0.72
N PRO A 181 -12.84 -13.13 -1.56
CA PRO A 181 -12.24 -13.06 -2.90
C PRO A 181 -12.96 -12.03 -3.79
N SER A 182 -14.16 -11.58 -3.42
CA SER A 182 -14.87 -10.50 -4.12
C SER A 182 -14.29 -9.11 -3.86
N LEU A 183 -13.49 -8.95 -2.79
CA LEU A 183 -12.71 -7.74 -2.52
C LEU A 183 -11.35 -7.75 -3.25
N GLN A 184 -10.95 -8.89 -3.83
CA GLN A 184 -9.77 -8.96 -4.68
C GLN A 184 -10.08 -8.27 -6.01
N GLU A 185 -9.14 -7.45 -6.51
CA GLU A 185 -9.26 -6.90 -7.86
C GLU A 185 -9.57 -8.05 -8.83
N PRO A 186 -10.61 -7.93 -9.67
CA PRO A 186 -10.97 -9.01 -10.60
C PRO A 186 -9.72 -9.40 -11.36
N LYS A 187 -9.41 -10.71 -11.41
CA LYS A 187 -8.22 -11.26 -12.08
C LYS A 187 -8.27 -10.93 -13.58
N GLY A 188 -7.89 -9.72 -13.94
CA GLY A 188 -7.43 -9.37 -15.26
C GLY A 188 -6.14 -10.13 -15.54
N GLU A 189 -5.77 -10.23 -16.81
CA GLU A 189 -4.44 -10.72 -17.15
C GLU A 189 -3.39 -9.81 -16.50
N PRO A 190 -2.41 -10.37 -15.77
CA PRO A 190 -1.35 -9.57 -15.18
C PRO A 190 -0.67 -8.75 -16.27
N THR A 191 -0.54 -7.44 -16.04
CA THR A 191 0.20 -6.58 -16.95
C THR A 191 1.70 -6.87 -16.81
N ASP A 192 2.41 -6.96 -17.93
CA ASP A 192 3.86 -7.15 -17.90
C ASP A 192 4.55 -5.86 -17.42
N LEU A 193 4.95 -5.84 -16.15
CA LEU A 193 5.65 -4.71 -15.53
C LEU A 193 7.08 -4.51 -16.06
N ARG A 194 7.56 -5.38 -16.96
CA ARG A 194 8.79 -5.13 -17.73
C ARG A 194 8.57 -4.09 -18.83
N VAL A 195 7.34 -3.89 -19.28
CA VAL A 195 7.01 -2.83 -20.25
C VAL A 195 7.17 -1.48 -19.57
N LYS A 196 8.13 -0.68 -20.05
CA LYS A 196 8.43 0.65 -19.51
C LYS A 196 7.81 1.73 -20.40
N PRO A 197 7.12 2.71 -19.81
CA PRO A 197 6.60 3.83 -20.59
C PRO A 197 7.77 4.69 -21.07
N SER A 198 7.71 5.12 -22.33
CA SER A 198 8.66 6.10 -22.86
C SER A 198 8.56 7.43 -22.09
N PRO A 199 9.61 8.28 -22.10
CA PRO A 199 9.58 9.57 -21.41
C PRO A 199 8.38 10.45 -21.82
N THR A 200 7.96 10.39 -23.08
CA THR A 200 6.76 11.11 -23.57
C THR A 200 5.49 10.58 -22.92
N GLU A 201 5.32 9.27 -22.83
CA GLU A 201 4.17 8.65 -22.16
C GLU A 201 4.13 8.99 -20.68
N GLN A 202 5.29 9.03 -20.01
CA GLN A 202 5.39 9.45 -18.61
C GLN A 202 4.93 10.91 -18.43
N ILE A 203 5.38 11.83 -19.28
CA ILE A 203 4.97 13.24 -19.22
C ILE A 203 3.46 13.38 -19.43
N VAL A 204 2.90 12.67 -20.41
CA VAL A 204 1.46 12.69 -20.70
C VAL A 204 0.67 12.12 -19.52
N ALA A 205 1.12 11.01 -18.92
CA ALA A 205 0.50 10.42 -17.74
C ALA A 205 0.49 11.40 -16.55
N VAL A 206 1.61 12.08 -16.30
CA VAL A 206 1.69 13.12 -15.26
C VAL A 206 0.68 14.24 -15.53
N GLN A 207 0.58 14.71 -16.78
CA GLN A 207 -0.38 15.76 -17.15
C GLN A 207 -1.83 15.31 -16.96
N ARG A 208 -2.19 14.07 -17.34
CA ARG A 208 -3.53 13.51 -17.13
C ARG A 208 -3.88 13.46 -15.65
N GLY A 209 -2.98 12.96 -14.81
CA GLY A 209 -3.17 12.92 -13.36
C GLY A 209 -3.37 14.31 -12.75
N PHE A 210 -2.60 15.31 -13.19
CA PHE A 210 -2.77 16.70 -12.76
C PHE A 210 -4.14 17.27 -13.14
N VAL A 211 -4.58 17.05 -14.39
CA VAL A 211 -5.88 17.53 -14.88
C VAL A 211 -7.03 16.88 -14.10
N ALA A 212 -6.93 15.57 -13.83
CA ALA A 212 -7.92 14.84 -13.05
C ALA A 212 -8.03 15.37 -11.61
N ALA A 213 -6.89 15.65 -10.95
CA ALA A 213 -6.88 16.22 -9.60
C ALA A 213 -7.47 17.64 -9.56
N ARG A 214 -7.24 18.45 -10.60
CA ARG A 214 -7.76 19.82 -10.69
C ARG A 214 -9.27 19.88 -10.95
N ALA A 215 -9.86 18.83 -11.51
CA ALA A 215 -11.28 18.79 -11.84
C ALA A 215 -12.19 18.53 -10.62
N ARG A 216 -11.60 18.30 -9.44
CA ARG A 216 -12.28 18.12 -8.16
C ARG A 216 -12.36 19.46 -7.41
#